data_AF-A0A9X8E0M6-F1
#
_entry.id   AF-A0A9X8E0M6-F1
#
_cell.length_a   1.000
_cell.length_b   1.000
_cell.length_c   1.000
_cell.angle_alpha   90.00
_cell.angle_beta   90.00
_cell.angle_gamma   90.00
#
_symmetry.space_group_name_H-M   'P 1'
#
loop_
_entity.id
_entity.type
_entity.pdbx_description
1 polymer ?
#
loop_
_entity_poly.entity_id
_entity_poly.type
_entity_poly.pdbx_seq_one_letter_code
_entity_poly.pdbx_strand_id
1 'polypeptide(L)'
;PSPHDAAVSAQLKLQLPSAVFAIGDCADIENYPLPATAQKAQGQALYLLELLQRTKPSVEPYRFESMGMMAYLGSYEGLFQAKDVTINKQHQPLATFDGWKAWLVWRSAYLTKLGSWRLRLQVPLDWFKAMVVGRDVSRF
;
A
#
# COMPACT_ATOMS: atom_id res chain seq x y z
N PRO A 1 -15.44 41.66 5.81
CA PRO A 1 -16.12 40.38 6.14
C PRO A 1 -15.09 39.40 6.74
N SER A 2 -15.43 38.81 7.89
CA SER A 2 -14.59 38.05 8.83
C SER A 2 -14.20 36.63 8.34
N PRO A 3 -13.29 35.90 9.04
CA PRO A 3 -12.42 34.86 8.47
C PRO A 3 -12.87 33.39 8.74
N HIS A 4 -14.10 32.99 8.38
CA HIS A 4 -14.63 31.68 8.84
C HIS A 4 -15.06 30.63 7.80
N ASP A 5 -15.01 30.86 6.49
CA ASP A 5 -15.66 29.93 5.53
C ASP A 5 -14.73 29.25 4.50
N ALA A 6 -13.47 28.97 4.86
CA ALA A 6 -12.62 28.08 4.06
C ALA A 6 -12.84 26.61 4.46
N ALA A 7 -14.08 26.14 4.33
CA ALA A 7 -14.46 24.78 4.64
C ALA A 7 -14.55 23.94 3.35
N VAL A 8 -13.78 22.85 3.35
CA VAL A 8 -13.97 21.62 2.55
C VAL A 8 -13.61 21.72 1.06
N SER A 9 -12.45 21.17 0.71
CA SER A 9 -12.34 20.39 -0.52
C SER A 9 -11.56 19.11 -0.27
N ALA A 10 -12.28 18.12 0.29
CA ALA A 10 -11.82 16.74 0.40
C ALA A 10 -11.88 16.00 -0.96
N GLN A 11 -11.77 16.74 -2.06
CA GLN A 11 -11.80 16.22 -3.42
C GLN A 11 -10.40 16.34 -4.03
N LEU A 12 -10.02 15.27 -4.72
CA LEU A 12 -8.73 15.10 -5.38
C LEU A 12 -8.71 15.90 -6.70
N LYS A 13 -8.92 17.21 -6.62
CA LYS A 13 -9.16 18.10 -7.76
C LYS A 13 -8.41 19.41 -7.57
N LEU A 14 -7.57 19.78 -8.54
CA LEU A 14 -6.96 21.11 -8.61
C LEU A 14 -8.07 22.17 -8.71
N GLN A 15 -7.93 23.31 -8.00
CA GLN A 15 -8.93 24.39 -7.89
C GLN A 15 -9.14 25.24 -9.17
N LEU A 16 -9.03 24.65 -10.36
CA LEU A 16 -9.38 25.30 -11.63
C LEU A 16 -10.45 24.46 -12.35
N PRO A 17 -11.18 24.98 -13.34
CA PRO A 17 -12.14 24.21 -14.13
C PRO A 17 -11.38 23.22 -15.03
N SER A 18 -10.79 22.20 -14.43
CA SER A 18 -9.80 21.34 -15.07
C SER A 18 -10.20 19.88 -14.92
N ALA A 19 -10.23 19.17 -16.04
CA ALA A 19 -10.36 17.72 -16.17
C ALA A 19 -9.03 16.99 -15.84
N VAL A 20 -8.29 17.50 -14.84
CA VAL A 20 -6.95 17.03 -14.47
C VAL A 20 -7.02 16.40 -13.10
N PHE A 21 -6.47 15.19 -12.99
CA PHE A 21 -6.38 14.41 -11.75
C PHE A 21 -4.92 14.04 -11.50
N ALA A 22 -4.51 13.95 -10.24
CA ALA A 22 -3.19 13.49 -9.82
C ALA A 22 -3.36 12.32 -8.84
N ILE A 23 -2.46 11.34 -8.83
CA ILE A 23 -2.47 10.22 -7.87
C ILE A 23 -1.04 9.85 -7.48
N GLY A 24 -0.87 9.08 -6.41
CA GLY A 24 0.44 8.60 -5.96
C GLY A 24 1.24 9.65 -5.21
N ASP A 25 2.57 9.59 -5.31
CA ASP A 25 3.46 10.41 -4.48
C ASP A 25 3.48 11.89 -4.89
N CYS A 26 3.11 12.21 -6.13
CA CYS A 26 2.95 13.58 -6.61
C CYS A 26 1.60 14.21 -6.24
N ALA A 27 0.72 13.47 -5.55
CA ALA A 27 -0.61 13.93 -5.16
C ALA A 27 -0.70 14.06 -3.64
N ASP A 28 -1.13 15.24 -3.20
CA ASP A 28 -1.37 15.56 -1.80
C ASP A 28 -2.81 16.05 -1.59
N ILE A 29 -3.34 15.80 -0.40
CA ILE A 29 -4.69 16.22 -0.01
C ILE A 29 -4.55 17.19 1.16
N GLU A 30 -5.03 18.41 0.97
CA GLU A 30 -4.93 19.46 1.97
C GLU A 30 -5.57 19.00 3.30
N ASN A 31 -4.84 19.17 4.41
CA ASN A 31 -5.24 18.73 5.75
C ASN A 31 -5.47 17.21 5.91
N TYR A 32 -5.03 16.40 4.94
CA TYR A 32 -5.10 14.94 5.02
C TYR A 32 -3.78 14.30 4.54
N PRO A 33 -2.70 14.44 5.33
CA PRO A 33 -1.40 13.89 4.97
C PRO A 33 -1.48 12.37 4.94
N LEU A 34 -1.06 11.79 3.81
CA LEU A 34 -1.10 10.35 3.56
C LEU A 34 0.31 9.77 3.41
N PRO A 35 0.54 8.51 3.83
CA PRO A 35 1.86 7.89 3.70
C PRO A 35 2.21 7.68 2.23
N ALA A 36 3.46 8.00 1.85
CA ALA A 36 4.02 7.78 0.51
C ALA A 36 4.28 6.28 0.27
N THR A 37 3.20 5.53 0.08
CA THR A 37 3.22 4.07 -0.10
C THR A 37 2.54 3.68 -1.41
N ALA A 38 3.00 2.59 -2.01
CA ALA A 38 2.35 2.01 -3.19
C ALA A 38 0.87 1.66 -2.93
N GLN A 39 0.51 1.34 -1.69
CA GLN A 39 -0.88 1.07 -1.32
C GLN A 39 -1.75 2.33 -1.44
N LYS A 40 -1.25 3.50 -1.02
CA LYS A 40 -1.92 4.80 -1.24
C LYS A 40 -2.18 5.02 -2.73
N ALA A 41 -1.13 4.90 -3.54
CA ALA A 41 -1.21 5.12 -4.98
C ALA A 41 -2.24 4.19 -5.65
N GLN A 42 -2.24 2.91 -5.28
CA GLN A 42 -3.21 1.92 -5.78
C GLN A 42 -4.65 2.27 -5.36
N GLY A 43 -4.86 2.64 -4.10
CA GLY A 43 -6.19 3.03 -3.61
C GLY A 43 -6.72 4.29 -4.32
N GLN A 44 -5.86 5.29 -4.52
CA GLN A 44 -6.21 6.51 -5.26
C GLN A 44 -6.54 6.20 -6.73
N ALA A 45 -5.80 5.28 -7.37
CA ALA A 45 -6.07 4.86 -8.74
C ALA A 45 -7.45 4.17 -8.87
N LEU A 46 -7.78 3.27 -7.95
CA LEU A 46 -9.08 2.58 -7.95
C LEU A 46 -10.24 3.54 -7.70
N TYR A 47 -10.08 4.48 -6.75
CA TYR A 47 -11.07 5.51 -6.50
C TYR A 47 -11.30 6.41 -7.73
N LEU A 48 -10.22 6.83 -8.40
CA LEU A 48 -10.31 7.61 -9.63
C LEU A 48 -11.00 6.84 -10.76
N LEU A 49 -10.71 5.54 -10.89
CA LEU A 49 -11.36 4.67 -11.86
C LEU A 49 -12.89 4.64 -11.65
N GLU A 50 -13.34 4.44 -10.40
CA GLU A 50 -14.77 4.44 -10.05
C GLU A 50 -15.43 5.80 -10.34
N LEU A 51 -14.72 6.90 -10.08
CA LEU A 51 -15.20 8.25 -10.38
C LEU A 51 -15.38 8.47 -11.90
N LEU A 52 -14.41 8.03 -12.71
CA LEU A 52 -14.46 8.13 -14.16
C LEU A 52 -15.54 7.23 -14.77
N GLN A 53 -15.75 6.05 -14.20
CA GLN A 53 -16.82 5.11 -14.59
C GLN A 53 -18.21 5.56 -14.11
N ARG A 54 -18.30 6.63 -13.30
CA ARG A 54 -19.54 7.11 -12.66
C ARG A 54 -20.25 6.04 -11.83
N THR A 55 -19.51 5.03 -11.38
CA THR A 55 -20.02 3.95 -10.52
C THR A 55 -20.08 4.40 -9.06
N LYS A 56 -19.32 5.43 -8.69
CA LYS A 56 -19.35 6.07 -7.37
C LYS A 56 -19.91 7.49 -7.46
N PRO A 57 -20.77 7.92 -6.51
CA PRO A 57 -21.20 9.30 -6.44
C PRO A 57 -19.99 10.23 -6.21
N SER A 58 -19.87 11.29 -7.02
CA SER A 58 -18.77 12.27 -6.95
C SER A 58 -18.67 13.01 -5.60
N VAL A 59 -19.60 12.80 -4.70
CA VAL A 59 -19.73 13.51 -3.42
C VAL A 59 -18.86 12.87 -2.33
N GLU A 60 -18.53 11.57 -2.43
CA GLU A 60 -17.76 10.90 -1.38
C GLU A 60 -16.25 11.19 -1.50
N PRO A 61 -15.61 11.78 -0.48
CA PRO A 61 -14.17 12.02 -0.50
C PRO A 61 -13.37 10.72 -0.40
N TYR A 62 -12.17 10.70 -0.98
CA TYR A 62 -11.24 9.58 -0.83
C TYR A 62 -10.82 9.40 0.63
N ARG A 63 -10.86 8.15 1.11
CA ARG A 63 -10.34 7.76 2.43
C ARG A 63 -9.32 6.64 2.25
N PHE A 64 -8.14 6.82 2.81
CA PHE A 64 -7.11 5.79 2.79
C PHE A 64 -7.37 4.76 3.88
N GLU A 65 -7.39 3.49 3.49
CA GLU A 65 -7.41 2.37 4.44
C GLU A 65 -6.09 1.60 4.35
N SER A 66 -5.31 1.60 5.43
CA SER A 66 -4.12 0.76 5.52
C SER A 66 -4.50 -0.72 5.58
N MET A 67 -3.85 -1.56 4.76
CA MET A 67 -4.02 -3.02 4.80
C MET A 67 -3.03 -3.68 5.77
N GLY A 68 -2.24 -2.87 6.48
CA GLY A 68 -1.12 -3.32 7.29
C GLY A 68 0.23 -3.03 6.64
N MET A 69 1.29 -3.49 7.28
CA MET A 69 2.66 -3.31 6.81
C MET A 69 3.50 -4.58 6.94
N MET A 70 4.51 -4.69 6.10
CA MET A 70 5.48 -5.77 6.14
C MET A 70 6.89 -5.22 5.98
N ALA A 71 7.82 -5.67 6.81
CA ALA A 71 9.23 -5.30 6.74
C ALA A 71 10.10 -6.54 6.85
N TYR A 72 11.13 -6.63 6.02
CA TYR A 72 12.18 -7.63 6.17
C TYR A 72 13.28 -7.05 7.07
N LEU A 73 13.66 -7.78 8.12
CA LEU A 73 14.60 -7.31 9.14
C LEU A 73 16.04 -7.84 8.94
N GLY A 74 16.26 -8.74 7.99
CA GLY A 74 17.53 -9.45 7.83
C GLY A 74 17.50 -10.82 8.49
N SER A 75 18.53 -11.65 8.26
CA SER A 75 18.69 -12.96 8.92
C SER A 75 17.48 -13.89 8.88
N TYR A 76 16.68 -13.87 7.80
CA TYR A 76 15.43 -14.64 7.69
C TYR A 76 14.33 -14.23 8.67
N GLU A 77 14.41 -13.02 9.21
CA GLU A 77 13.40 -12.43 10.07
C GLU A 77 12.61 -11.36 9.33
N GLY A 78 11.34 -11.26 9.69
CA GLY A 78 10.46 -10.20 9.21
C GLY A 78 9.53 -9.73 10.30
N LEU A 79 8.81 -8.66 9.97
CA LEU A 79 7.69 -8.15 10.73
C LEU A 79 6.50 -8.08 9.77
N PHE A 80 5.38 -8.65 10.20
CA PHE A 80 4.10 -8.52 9.53
C PHE A 80 3.11 -7.95 10.53
N GLN A 81 2.48 -6.84 10.17
CA GLN A 81 1.37 -6.25 10.89
C GLN A 81 0.18 -6.19 9.95
N ALA A 82 -0.91 -6.87 10.29
CA ALA A 82 -2.16 -6.80 9.54
C ALA A 82 -2.85 -5.46 9.71
N LYS A 83 -3.93 -5.23 8.94
CA LYS A 83 -4.83 -4.09 9.10
C LYS A 83 -5.21 -3.89 10.57
N ASP A 84 -5.10 -2.64 11.04
CA ASP A 84 -5.60 -2.25 12.35
C ASP A 84 -7.13 -2.28 12.35
N VAL A 85 -7.69 -2.90 13.38
CA VAL A 85 -9.13 -2.99 13.58
C VAL A 85 -9.45 -2.40 14.96
N THR A 86 -10.50 -1.59 15.03
CA THR A 86 -10.99 -1.10 16.31
C THR A 86 -11.85 -2.18 16.96
N ILE A 87 -11.32 -2.83 18.00
CA ILE A 87 -12.08 -3.75 18.85
C ILE A 87 -12.18 -3.09 20.23
N ASN A 88 -13.39 -2.90 20.75
CA ASN A 88 -13.63 -2.33 22.09
C ASN A 88 -12.96 -0.94 22.34
N LYS A 89 -13.02 -0.03 21.35
CA LYS A 89 -12.38 1.30 21.39
C LYS A 89 -10.85 1.30 21.46
N GLN A 90 -10.21 0.14 21.35
CA GLN A 90 -8.76 0.01 21.25
C GLN A 90 -8.38 -0.29 19.80
N HIS A 91 -7.46 0.49 19.24
CA HIS A 91 -6.85 0.19 17.96
C HIS A 91 -5.81 -0.89 18.17
N GLN A 92 -6.08 -2.08 17.64
CA GLN A 92 -5.11 -3.19 17.67
C GLN A 92 -4.99 -3.80 16.27
N PRO A 93 -3.78 -4.21 15.87
CA PRO A 93 -3.58 -4.94 14.63
C PRO A 93 -4.29 -6.29 14.69
N LEU A 94 -5.01 -6.65 13.62
CA LEU A 94 -5.75 -7.93 13.56
C LEU A 94 -4.84 -9.15 13.76
N ALA A 95 -3.60 -9.06 13.30
CA ALA A 95 -2.56 -10.05 13.49
C ALA A 95 -1.19 -9.38 13.43
N THR A 96 -0.30 -9.77 14.33
CA THR A 96 1.13 -9.43 14.27
C THR A 96 1.94 -10.71 14.27
N PHE A 97 2.89 -10.79 13.35
CA PHE A 97 3.87 -11.88 13.31
C PHE A 97 5.26 -11.27 13.22
N ASP A 98 6.20 -11.89 13.92
CA ASP A 98 7.60 -11.55 13.92
C ASP A 98 8.48 -12.78 13.64
N GLY A 99 9.76 -12.54 13.32
CA GLY A 99 10.75 -13.58 13.08
C GLY A 99 10.52 -14.38 11.79
N TRP A 100 10.87 -15.67 11.84
CA TRP A 100 10.85 -16.56 10.67
C TRP A 100 9.44 -16.80 10.10
N LYS A 101 8.40 -16.72 10.93
CA LYS A 101 7.00 -16.88 10.50
C LYS A 101 6.57 -15.71 9.63
N ALA A 102 6.89 -14.49 10.06
CA ALA A 102 6.65 -13.28 9.27
C ALA A 102 7.44 -13.31 7.95
N TRP A 103 8.67 -13.83 7.98
CA TRP A 103 9.46 -14.05 6.76
C TRP A 103 8.77 -14.99 5.76
N LEU A 104 8.22 -16.12 6.22
CA LEU A 104 7.45 -17.04 5.36
C LEU A 104 6.18 -16.40 4.80
N VAL A 105 5.44 -15.66 5.63
CA VAL A 105 4.24 -14.92 5.18
C VAL A 105 4.62 -13.90 4.12
N TRP A 106 5.70 -13.15 4.32
CA TRP A 106 6.20 -12.17 3.36
C TRP A 106 6.57 -12.82 2.01
N ARG A 107 7.35 -13.92 2.04
CA ARG A 107 7.69 -14.69 0.82
C ARG A 107 6.44 -15.14 0.08
N SER A 108 5.46 -15.70 0.80
CA SER A 108 4.22 -16.25 0.23
C SER A 108 3.33 -15.14 -0.37
N ALA A 109 3.19 -14.01 0.31
CA ALA A 109 2.44 -12.87 -0.19
C ALA A 109 3.07 -12.29 -1.46
N TYR A 110 4.40 -12.22 -1.51
CA TYR A 110 5.13 -11.76 -2.70
C TYR A 110 4.83 -12.68 -3.89
N LEU A 111 4.96 -14.00 -3.70
CA LEU A 111 4.65 -15.05 -4.68
C LEU A 111 3.25 -14.93 -5.29
N THR A 112 2.24 -14.70 -4.45
CA THR A 112 0.85 -14.56 -4.91
C THR A 112 0.65 -13.29 -5.72
N LYS A 113 1.36 -12.19 -5.40
CA LYS A 113 1.28 -10.93 -6.15
C LYS A 113 1.97 -10.95 -7.51
N LEU A 114 2.83 -11.93 -7.82
CA LEU A 114 3.40 -12.03 -9.17
C LEU A 114 2.29 -12.44 -10.15
N GLY A 115 2.07 -11.65 -11.20
CA GLY A 115 0.99 -11.87 -12.18
C GLY A 115 1.24 -13.02 -13.16
N SER A 116 2.46 -13.57 -13.23
CA SER A 116 2.83 -14.61 -14.20
C SER A 116 3.27 -15.89 -13.50
N TRP A 117 2.70 -17.02 -13.91
CA TRP A 117 3.05 -18.35 -13.42
C TRP A 117 4.55 -18.65 -13.60
N ARG A 118 5.16 -18.18 -14.69
CA ARG A 118 6.60 -18.32 -14.93
C ARG A 118 7.42 -17.64 -13.84
N LEU A 119 7.06 -16.42 -13.46
CA LEU A 119 7.71 -15.69 -12.37
C LEU A 119 7.43 -16.34 -11.00
N ARG A 120 6.23 -16.89 -10.80
CA ARG A 120 5.87 -17.63 -9.58
C ARG A 120 6.72 -18.90 -9.38
N LEU A 121 7.19 -19.55 -10.44
CA LEU A 121 8.09 -20.71 -10.34
C LEU A 121 9.57 -20.33 -10.32
N GLN A 122 9.96 -19.31 -11.09
CA GLN A 122 11.36 -18.89 -11.18
C GLN A 122 11.88 -18.34 -9.85
N VAL A 123 11.08 -17.52 -9.16
CA VAL A 123 11.49 -16.84 -7.92
C VAL A 123 11.82 -17.82 -6.77
N PRO A 124 10.99 -18.83 -6.45
CA PRO A 124 11.35 -19.88 -5.47
C PRO A 124 12.61 -20.65 -5.84
N LEU A 125 12.78 -20.98 -7.13
CA LEU A 125 13.96 -21.71 -7.60
C LEU A 125 15.23 -20.88 -7.43
N ASP A 126 15.17 -19.58 -7.68
CA ASP A 126 16.30 -18.66 -7.46
C ASP A 126 16.62 -18.52 -5.98
N TRP A 127 15.61 -18.49 -5.09
CA TRP A 127 15.84 -18.52 -3.64
C TRP A 127 16.45 -19.84 -3.18
N PHE A 128 15.99 -20.97 -3.73
CA PHE A 128 16.53 -22.29 -3.43
C PHE A 128 17.99 -22.39 -3.87
N LYS A 129 18.32 -21.97 -5.10
CA LYS A 129 19.69 -21.90 -5.58
C LYS A 129 20.56 -21.02 -4.68
N ALA A 130 20.08 -19.84 -4.28
CA ALA A 130 20.81 -18.96 -3.38
C ALA A 130 21.03 -19.56 -1.98
N MET A 131 20.14 -20.44 -1.50
CA MET A 131 20.34 -21.17 -0.24
C MET A 131 21.36 -22.30 -0.38
N VAL A 132 21.37 -23.03 -1.51
CA VAL A 132 22.25 -24.19 -1.74
C VAL A 132 23.68 -23.77 -2.13
N VAL A 133 23.81 -22.77 -3.00
CA VAL A 133 25.10 -22.32 -3.55
C VAL A 133 25.72 -21.21 -2.69
N GLY A 134 24.95 -20.64 -1.76
CA GLY A 134 25.28 -19.38 -1.10
C GLY A 134 24.94 -18.19 -2.00
N ARG A 135 24.73 -17.00 -1.40
CA ARG A 135 24.61 -15.76 -2.19
C ARG A 135 25.91 -15.58 -2.96
N ASP A 136 25.86 -15.65 -4.28
CA ASP A 136 26.96 -15.20 -5.10
C ASP A 136 27.08 -13.67 -4.90
N VAL A 137 28.11 -13.27 -4.15
CA VAL A 137 28.44 -11.87 -3.85
C VAL A 137 29.59 -11.40 -4.73
N SER A 138 29.87 -12.12 -5.84
CA SER A 138 30.96 -11.75 -6.76
C SER A 138 30.76 -10.32 -7.27
N ARG A 139 31.57 -9.44 -6.69
CA ARG A 139 31.79 -8.07 -7.10
C ARG A 139 32.79 -8.15 -8.25
N PHE A 140 32.34 -7.91 -9.47
CA PHE A 140 33.23 -7.44 -10.54
C PHE A 140 33.11 -5.93 -10.61
#